data_AF-A0A2M7I4R0-F1
#
_entry.id   AF-A0A2M7I4R0-F1
#
_cell.length_a   1.000
_cell.length_b   1.000
_cell.length_c   1.000
_cell.angle_alpha   90.00
_cell.angle_beta   90.00
_cell.angle_gamma   90.00
#
_symmetry.space_group_name_H-M   'P 1'
#
loop_
_entity.id
_entity.type
_entity.pdbx_description
1 polymer ?
#
loop_
_entity_poly.entity_id
_entity_poly.type
_entity_poly.pdbx_seq_one_letter_code
_entity_poly.pdbx_strand_id
1 'polypeptide(L)'
;MKINKYSMLWLMPLLLVMIIAGCDDRVSVVSPPIVTTPTVSSTNPVDLAPSVAFNSKLTATFSESMDSLTITTATFTLMQGTSFVSGTVSYTNKIAMFTPTSALQPDTKYTATITTGAKNLKGISLAANYVWSFTTAASSVTYTVALSSNPSAGGTTNGAGTFGTGSSVTVTATPAAGYLFVNWTEAGIAVSTSANYNFDIKSDRTLVANFALPSAQYTIVLSSNPSIGGTTSGGGTFNTGSSVTVTATPNTGYTFTNWTENGIAVSTNTNYQFSLIQNRTLVANFALVTGKYTVALSSLPVAGGNTSGDGSFDSGTLVTITATANAGYTFTNWTENFVEVSTLANYSFTISGNRSLVANFTASGAGPSPVNLGSVGDFAVIAGSGVSNIGFSTLYGDVGAFPTATIDGFPPGVVVGTLYMTADPIVETAKTDLTTAYNDAQGRSLNAISLPGQLGGLTLAPGLYVNSSTSGISGTGPNGILTLDAGGDPNATWIFKMGSTLITDAGTSIVLAGGAKWENIFWSVGTSATLGTNSIFYGNILADQSITLTTGASLRGRALTRIGAVTLDASIVDKR
;
A
#
# COMPACT_ATOMS: atom_id res chain seq x y z
N MET A 1 36.71 63.71 0.81
CA MET A 1 38.01 64.35 1.10
C MET A 1 38.54 65.04 -0.16
N LYS A 2 38.30 66.36 -0.32
CA LYS A 2 38.97 67.25 -1.30
C LYS A 2 38.67 68.73 -0.98
N ILE A 3 39.49 69.31 -0.10
CA ILE A 3 40.20 70.61 -0.19
C ILE A 3 39.48 71.92 -0.61
N ASN A 4 39.77 72.99 0.16
CA ASN A 4 39.56 74.46 0.01
C ASN A 4 38.14 75.03 0.17
N LYS A 5 37.84 76.12 0.94
CA LYS A 5 38.49 77.36 1.48
C LYS A 5 38.08 78.66 0.73
N TYR A 6 37.92 79.75 1.51
CA TYR A 6 37.64 81.17 1.14
C TYR A 6 36.16 81.48 0.74
N SER A 7 35.58 82.68 0.92
CA SER A 7 35.87 83.88 1.76
C SER A 7 34.66 84.85 1.62
N MET A 8 33.93 85.20 2.70
CA MET A 8 33.87 86.54 3.38
C MET A 8 33.20 87.72 2.63
N LEU A 9 32.59 88.65 3.39
CA LEU A 9 31.84 89.89 3.04
C LEU A 9 30.37 89.68 2.60
N TRP A 10 29.37 90.49 2.99
CA TRP A 10 29.33 91.77 3.75
C TRP A 10 27.93 91.98 4.41
N LEU A 11 27.85 92.47 5.66
CA LEU A 11 27.14 93.72 6.05
C LEU A 11 27.22 93.99 7.58
N MET A 12 27.20 95.29 7.93
CA MET A 12 27.25 95.91 9.27
C MET A 12 25.84 96.05 9.91
N PRO A 13 25.63 96.59 11.15
CA PRO A 13 26.53 97.44 11.95
C PRO A 13 26.71 97.11 13.45
N LEU A 14 27.72 97.76 14.05
CA LEU A 14 27.98 97.85 15.49
C LEU A 14 27.83 99.32 15.92
N LEU A 15 27.09 99.60 17.00
CA LEU A 15 26.93 100.93 17.62
C LEU A 15 27.15 100.76 19.14
N LEU A 16 28.35 101.01 19.67
CA LEU A 16 28.96 102.30 20.05
C LEU A 16 28.71 102.67 21.53
N VAL A 17 29.66 102.21 22.37
CA VAL A 17 30.40 102.96 23.42
C VAL A 17 29.67 103.49 24.67
N MET A 18 30.30 103.24 25.82
CA MET A 18 30.73 104.16 26.90
C MET A 18 31.15 103.29 28.11
N ILE A 19 31.87 103.71 29.16
CA ILE A 19 32.37 105.01 29.66
C ILE A 19 33.87 104.79 30.08
N ILE A 20 34.66 105.66 30.71
CA ILE A 20 34.43 106.91 31.47
C ILE A 20 35.46 107.98 31.03
N ALA A 21 35.08 109.25 31.19
CA ALA A 21 35.94 110.43 31.22
C ALA A 21 36.97 110.45 32.38
N GLY A 22 38.01 111.28 32.25
CA GLY A 22 38.88 111.69 33.36
C GLY A 22 38.48 113.07 33.90
N CYS A 23 38.45 113.19 35.23
CA CYS A 23 38.38 114.38 36.10
C CYS A 23 37.73 115.68 35.60
N ASP A 24 36.75 116.16 36.37
CA ASP A 24 36.93 117.44 37.07
C ASP A 24 36.36 117.34 38.50
N ASP A 25 36.82 118.22 39.38
CA ASP A 25 36.74 118.09 40.83
C ASP A 25 35.67 119.02 41.46
N ARG A 26 35.29 118.68 42.71
CA ARG A 26 34.78 119.57 43.79
C ARG A 26 33.28 119.59 44.15
N VAL A 27 33.14 119.88 45.46
CA VAL A 27 31.95 120.22 46.27
C VAL A 27 31.09 119.03 46.70
N SER A 28 31.33 118.62 47.95
CA SER A 28 30.55 117.63 48.70
C SER A 28 29.15 118.13 49.03
N VAL A 29 28.25 118.15 48.05
CA VAL A 29 26.82 118.27 48.29
C VAL A 29 26.29 116.88 48.65
N VAL A 30 25.75 116.72 49.86
CA VAL A 30 25.06 115.48 50.26
C VAL A 30 23.73 115.43 49.50
N SER A 31 23.78 114.88 48.29
CA SER A 31 22.58 114.57 47.51
C SER A 31 21.71 113.60 48.32
N PRO A 32 20.38 113.82 48.42
CA PRO A 32 19.49 112.86 49.06
C PRO A 32 19.67 111.48 48.40
N PRO A 33 19.67 110.38 49.17
CA PRO A 33 20.01 109.06 48.64
C PRO A 33 19.06 108.70 47.49
N ILE A 34 19.60 108.47 46.30
CA ILE A 34 18.77 108.19 45.12
C ILE A 34 17.91 106.96 45.41
N VAL A 35 16.60 107.18 45.31
CA VAL A 35 15.53 106.22 45.56
C VAL A 35 15.21 105.56 44.23
N THR A 36 15.90 104.45 43.93
CA THR A 36 15.63 103.65 42.73
C THR A 36 14.48 102.68 42.99
N THR A 37 13.56 102.61 42.03
CA THR A 37 12.47 101.63 42.03
C THR A 37 12.98 100.36 41.33
N PRO A 38 12.88 99.17 41.95
CA PRO A 38 13.31 97.94 41.31
C PRO A 38 12.47 97.62 40.06
N THR A 39 13.09 96.96 39.10
CA THR A 39 12.46 96.48 37.85
C THR A 39 12.94 95.08 37.51
N VAL A 40 12.15 94.31 36.75
CA VAL A 40 12.61 93.05 36.14
C VAL A 40 13.29 93.38 34.82
N SER A 41 14.56 92.99 34.70
CA SER A 41 15.44 93.25 33.56
C SER A 41 15.43 92.13 32.50
N SER A 42 15.15 90.88 32.90
CA SER A 42 15.02 89.75 31.98
C SER A 42 14.26 88.58 32.63
N THR A 43 13.67 87.73 31.79
CA THR A 43 13.06 86.46 32.21
C THR A 43 13.53 85.29 31.34
N ASN A 44 13.48 84.08 31.89
CA ASN A 44 13.61 82.83 31.15
C ASN A 44 12.54 81.84 31.66
N PRO A 45 11.67 81.24 30.83
CA PRO A 45 11.46 81.56 29.42
C PRO A 45 11.17 83.05 29.22
N VAL A 46 11.63 83.60 28.09
CA VAL A 46 11.30 84.97 27.68
C VAL A 46 9.80 85.11 27.44
N ASP A 47 9.27 86.33 27.46
CA ASP A 47 7.84 86.52 27.18
C ASP A 47 7.46 86.02 25.78
N LEU A 48 6.31 85.36 25.72
CA LEU A 48 5.73 84.66 24.57
C LEU A 48 6.58 83.51 24.00
N ALA A 49 7.53 82.96 24.77
CA ALA A 49 8.34 81.82 24.32
C ALA A 49 7.48 80.59 23.92
N PRO A 50 7.60 80.07 22.68
CA PRO A 50 6.93 78.84 22.26
C PRO A 50 7.76 77.59 22.61
N SER A 51 7.11 76.43 22.61
CA SER A 51 7.74 75.10 22.71
C SER A 51 8.67 74.90 23.92
N VAL A 52 8.31 75.48 25.07
CA VAL A 52 9.08 75.33 26.32
C VAL A 52 9.01 73.87 26.82
N ALA A 53 10.14 73.34 27.29
CA ALA A 53 10.22 71.97 27.80
C ALA A 53 9.44 71.81 29.11
N PHE A 54 8.81 70.64 29.31
CA PHE A 54 7.87 70.38 30.42
C PHE A 54 8.48 70.51 31.81
N ASN A 55 9.79 70.35 31.94
CA ASN A 55 10.54 70.45 33.19
C ASN A 55 11.27 71.80 33.38
N SER A 56 10.91 72.83 32.60
CA SER A 56 11.59 74.13 32.65
C SER A 56 11.41 74.85 33.98
N LYS A 57 12.52 75.38 34.51
CA LYS A 57 12.52 76.33 35.64
C LYS A 57 12.40 77.75 35.10
N LEU A 58 11.66 78.59 35.82
CA LEU A 58 11.44 79.98 35.43
C LEU A 58 12.36 80.88 36.25
N THR A 59 13.00 81.87 35.63
CA THR A 59 13.84 82.87 36.31
C THR A 59 13.43 84.29 35.94
N ALA A 60 13.54 85.22 36.89
CA ALA A 60 13.38 86.65 36.69
C ALA A 60 14.58 87.39 37.33
N THR A 61 15.28 88.21 36.53
CA THR A 61 16.46 88.96 36.95
C THR A 61 16.09 90.40 37.25
N PHE A 62 16.38 90.91 38.45
CA PHE A 62 16.08 92.29 38.85
C PHE A 62 17.23 93.25 38.53
N SER A 63 16.90 94.52 38.30
CA SER A 63 17.87 95.60 38.08
C SER A 63 18.78 95.85 39.30
N GLU A 64 18.24 95.68 40.51
CA GLU A 64 18.95 95.84 41.78
C GLU A 64 18.72 94.67 42.75
N SER A 65 19.36 94.72 43.92
CA SER A 65 19.24 93.68 44.94
C SER A 65 17.91 93.82 45.69
N MET A 66 17.13 92.76 45.67
CA MET A 66 15.83 92.64 46.33
C MET A 66 16.00 92.17 47.78
N ASP A 67 15.05 92.51 48.64
CA ASP A 67 14.89 91.85 49.93
C ASP A 67 14.38 90.42 49.70
N SER A 68 15.24 89.45 49.99
CA SER A 68 14.98 88.02 49.81
C SER A 68 13.76 87.53 50.59
N LEU A 69 13.42 88.16 51.71
CA LEU A 69 12.23 87.82 52.50
C LEU A 69 10.92 88.18 51.77
N THR A 70 10.99 89.10 50.81
CA THR A 70 9.84 89.49 49.97
C THR A 70 9.73 88.70 48.66
N ILE A 71 10.69 87.81 48.37
CA ILE A 71 10.71 86.96 47.16
C ILE A 71 10.28 85.54 47.54
N THR A 72 8.98 85.27 47.44
CA THR A 72 8.33 84.03 47.90
C THR A 72 7.35 83.51 46.84
N THR A 73 6.73 82.35 47.09
CA THR A 73 5.64 81.82 46.23
C THR A 73 4.39 82.71 46.21
N ALA A 74 4.25 83.68 47.12
CA ALA A 74 3.19 84.69 47.06
C ALA A 74 3.53 85.89 46.17
N THR A 75 4.82 86.09 45.85
CA THR A 75 5.29 87.24 45.05
C THR A 75 5.94 86.85 43.72
N PHE A 76 6.31 85.59 43.52
CA PHE A 76 6.59 84.98 42.21
C PHE A 76 5.64 83.80 42.02
N THR A 77 4.61 83.99 41.20
CA THR A 77 3.56 83.00 40.92
C THR A 77 3.64 82.48 39.47
N LEU A 78 3.09 81.29 39.25
CA LEU A 78 2.87 80.68 37.94
C LEU A 78 1.43 80.19 37.86
N MET A 79 0.74 80.50 36.76
CA MET A 79 -0.67 80.15 36.54
C MET A 79 -0.89 79.44 35.21
N GLN A 80 -1.76 78.44 35.22
CA GLN A 80 -2.35 77.80 34.04
C GLN A 80 -3.78 78.34 33.89
N GLY A 81 -3.97 79.33 33.02
CA GLY A 81 -5.22 80.09 32.99
C GLY A 81 -5.49 80.76 34.34
N THR A 82 -6.53 80.29 35.05
CA THR A 82 -6.91 80.75 36.39
C THR A 82 -6.39 79.88 37.55
N SER A 83 -5.75 78.74 37.26
CA SER A 83 -5.25 77.80 38.28
C SER A 83 -3.80 78.08 38.64
N PHE A 84 -3.46 78.08 39.94
CA PHE A 84 -2.07 78.15 40.39
C PHE A 84 -1.31 76.85 40.08
N VAL A 85 -0.10 76.97 39.53
CA VAL A 85 0.87 75.88 39.43
C VAL A 85 1.68 75.86 40.71
N SER A 86 1.72 74.72 41.41
CA SER A 86 2.56 74.56 42.59
C SER A 86 4.06 74.56 42.24
N GLY A 87 4.86 75.20 43.08
CA GLY A 87 6.31 75.32 42.89
C GLY A 87 7.00 75.91 44.10
N THR A 88 8.33 75.91 44.07
CA THR A 88 9.19 76.56 45.07
C THR A 88 9.86 77.80 44.47
N VAL A 89 10.01 78.85 45.27
CA VAL A 89 10.72 80.07 44.90
C VAL A 89 12.04 80.15 45.67
N SER A 90 13.09 80.56 44.98
CA SER A 90 14.42 80.83 45.54
C SER A 90 14.96 82.15 44.98
N TYR A 91 15.83 82.82 45.73
CA TYR A 91 16.42 84.10 45.32
C TYR A 91 17.91 84.14 45.62
N THR A 92 18.73 84.49 44.63
CA THR A 92 20.18 84.70 44.79
C THR A 92 20.71 85.64 43.70
N ASN A 93 21.70 86.47 44.02
CA ASN A 93 22.44 87.30 43.05
C ASN A 93 21.54 88.05 42.03
N LYS A 94 20.51 88.76 42.51
CA LYS A 94 19.50 89.46 41.69
C LYS A 94 18.55 88.58 40.87
N ILE A 95 18.59 87.25 40.98
CA ILE A 95 17.73 86.33 40.24
C ILE A 95 16.76 85.63 41.19
N ALA A 96 15.46 85.78 40.94
CA ALA A 96 14.45 84.88 41.50
C ALA A 96 14.26 83.69 40.55
N MET A 97 14.12 82.49 41.10
CA MET A 97 13.84 81.26 40.35
C MET A 97 12.63 80.54 40.93
N PHE A 98 11.62 80.31 40.10
CA PHE A 98 10.45 79.46 40.38
C PHE A 98 10.67 78.08 39.75
N THR A 99 10.60 77.02 40.56
CA THR A 99 10.69 75.62 40.12
C THR A 99 9.33 74.94 40.34
N PRO A 100 8.60 74.57 39.27
CA PRO A 100 7.36 73.80 39.40
C PRO A 100 7.59 72.46 40.13
N THR A 101 6.62 72.01 40.94
CA THR A 101 6.73 70.72 41.66
C THR A 101 6.53 69.50 40.76
N SER A 102 5.85 69.69 39.63
CA SER A 102 5.53 68.65 38.65
C SER A 102 5.86 69.15 37.24
N ALA A 103 6.05 68.23 36.30
CA ALA A 103 6.18 68.59 34.89
C ALA A 103 4.92 69.34 34.41
N LEU A 104 5.14 70.42 33.66
CA LEU A 104 4.10 71.22 33.02
C LEU A 104 3.40 70.40 31.93
N GLN A 105 2.10 70.62 31.73
CA GLN A 105 1.30 69.92 30.72
C GLN A 105 1.77 70.30 29.31
N PRO A 106 1.67 69.41 28.31
CA PRO A 106 1.99 69.71 26.92
C PRO A 106 1.00 70.70 26.30
N ASP A 107 1.44 71.40 25.26
CA ASP A 107 0.69 72.39 24.45
C ASP A 107 -0.14 73.38 25.31
N THR A 108 0.42 73.81 26.44
CA THR A 108 -0.28 74.57 27.47
C THR A 108 0.38 75.92 27.68
N LYS A 109 -0.43 76.98 27.61
CA LYS A 109 0.01 78.35 27.93
C LYS A 109 0.04 78.57 29.44
N TYR A 110 1.17 79.02 29.94
CA TYR A 110 1.40 79.41 31.33
C TYR A 110 1.71 80.90 31.43
N THR A 111 1.25 81.54 32.51
CA THR A 111 1.49 82.96 32.82
C THR A 111 2.21 83.07 34.15
N ALA A 112 3.40 83.67 34.15
CA ALA A 112 4.20 83.95 35.33
C ALA A 112 4.04 85.41 35.76
N THR A 113 4.16 85.68 37.06
CA THR A 113 4.02 87.05 37.59
C THR A 113 4.98 87.28 38.75
N ILE A 114 5.73 88.39 38.71
CA ILE A 114 6.30 89.00 39.92
C ILE A 114 5.35 90.11 40.41
N THR A 115 4.89 90.04 41.65
CA THR A 115 3.92 91.02 42.19
C THR A 115 4.59 92.24 42.81
N THR A 116 3.84 93.32 42.99
CA THR A 116 4.27 94.52 43.76
C THR A 116 4.59 94.23 45.24
N GLY A 117 4.35 93.00 45.73
CA GLY A 117 4.83 92.55 47.03
C GLY A 117 6.36 92.38 47.11
N ALA A 118 7.03 92.18 45.97
CA ALA A 118 8.49 92.11 45.88
C ALA A 118 9.12 93.51 46.06
N LYS A 119 10.07 93.64 47.00
CA LYS A 119 10.69 94.92 47.40
C LYS A 119 12.21 94.87 47.33
N ASN A 120 12.85 96.04 47.15
CA ASN A 120 14.29 96.17 47.35
C ASN A 120 14.66 96.24 48.84
N LEU A 121 15.97 96.22 49.13
CA LEU A 121 16.52 96.33 50.49
C LEU A 121 16.19 97.65 51.21
N LYS A 122 15.65 98.65 50.50
CA LYS A 122 15.13 99.91 51.07
C LYS A 122 13.61 99.89 51.31
N GLY A 123 12.95 98.75 51.09
CA GLY A 123 11.50 98.56 51.27
C GLY A 123 10.63 99.03 50.10
N ILE A 124 11.22 99.40 48.96
CA ILE A 124 10.54 99.95 47.79
C ILE A 124 10.05 98.80 46.90
N SER A 125 8.74 98.74 46.65
CA SER A 125 8.10 97.76 45.77
C SER A 125 8.44 97.97 44.30
N LEU A 126 8.25 96.92 43.47
CA LEU A 126 8.05 97.09 42.03
C LEU A 126 6.91 98.10 41.77
N ALA A 127 7.04 98.93 40.73
CA ALA A 127 6.02 99.93 40.36
C ALA A 127 4.68 99.30 39.92
N ALA A 128 4.73 98.10 39.33
CA ALA A 128 3.58 97.31 38.91
C ALA A 128 3.94 95.82 38.93
N ASN A 129 2.93 94.94 38.83
CA ASN A 129 3.18 93.51 38.61
C ASN A 129 3.90 93.31 37.27
N TYR A 130 4.99 92.55 37.25
CA TYR A 130 5.65 92.15 36.02
C TYR A 130 5.10 90.80 35.57
N VAL A 131 4.41 90.77 34.43
CA VAL A 131 3.69 89.59 33.93
C VAL A 131 4.28 89.17 32.58
N TRP A 132 4.54 87.87 32.41
CA TRP A 132 4.94 87.29 31.13
C TRP A 132 4.33 85.90 30.96
N SER A 133 4.31 85.37 29.73
CA SER A 133 3.73 84.06 29.44
C SER A 133 4.59 83.24 28.48
N PHE A 134 4.37 81.93 28.44
CA PHE A 134 5.02 81.01 27.50
C PHE A 134 4.11 79.81 27.25
N THR A 135 4.39 79.05 26.19
CA THR A 135 3.65 77.83 25.85
C THR A 135 4.60 76.64 25.83
N THR A 136 4.20 75.52 26.44
CA THR A 136 4.96 74.27 26.40
C THR A 136 4.88 73.57 25.04
N ALA A 137 5.81 72.66 24.74
CA ALA A 137 5.79 71.88 23.50
C ALA A 137 4.57 70.93 23.38
N ALA A 138 4.18 70.55 22.16
CA ALA A 138 3.17 69.50 21.97
C ALA A 138 3.77 68.09 22.19
N SER A 139 2.96 67.13 22.65
CA SER A 139 3.36 65.73 22.75
C SER A 139 3.26 65.02 21.40
N SER A 140 4.34 64.36 20.95
CA SER A 140 4.34 63.53 19.74
C SER A 140 3.95 62.08 20.04
N VAL A 141 2.85 61.60 19.45
CA VAL A 141 2.48 60.18 19.44
C VAL A 141 2.97 59.53 18.14
N THR A 142 3.60 58.36 18.25
CA THR A 142 4.11 57.59 17.11
C THR A 142 3.61 56.15 17.13
N TYR A 143 3.43 55.56 15.95
CA TYR A 143 3.04 54.16 15.73
C TYR A 143 4.03 53.45 14.81
N THR A 144 4.04 52.13 14.85
CA THR A 144 4.98 51.27 14.12
C THR A 144 4.31 50.46 13.01
N VAL A 145 5.04 50.23 11.91
CA VAL A 145 4.66 49.31 10.84
C VAL A 145 5.73 48.22 10.73
N ALA A 146 5.33 46.99 11.03
CA ALA A 146 6.14 45.79 10.82
C ALA A 146 5.70 45.10 9.51
N LEU A 147 6.67 44.62 8.73
CA LEU A 147 6.43 43.93 7.45
C LEU A 147 7.08 42.54 7.44
N SER A 148 6.45 41.59 6.74
CA SER A 148 7.04 40.28 6.45
C SER A 148 6.57 39.74 5.09
N SER A 149 7.27 38.73 4.57
CA SER A 149 6.96 38.05 3.30
C SER A 149 6.52 36.61 3.55
N ASN A 150 5.48 36.15 2.83
CA ASN A 150 4.97 34.79 2.90
C ASN A 150 4.75 34.19 1.49
N PRO A 151 5.50 33.14 1.07
CA PRO A 151 6.68 32.61 1.75
C PRO A 151 7.80 33.64 1.83
N SER A 152 8.74 33.47 2.76
CA SER A 152 9.88 34.38 2.92
C SER A 152 10.77 34.48 1.68
N ALA A 153 10.85 33.41 0.88
CA ALA A 153 11.52 33.37 -0.41
C ALA A 153 10.75 34.07 -1.56
N GLY A 154 9.49 34.43 -1.34
CA GLY A 154 8.58 34.90 -2.39
C GLY A 154 8.81 36.34 -2.87
N GLY A 155 9.50 37.16 -2.07
CA GLY A 155 9.79 38.56 -2.39
C GLY A 155 10.25 39.38 -1.20
N THR A 156 10.62 40.64 -1.46
CA THR A 156 11.05 41.60 -0.43
C THR A 156 9.98 42.64 -0.17
N THR A 157 9.98 43.20 1.06
CA THR A 157 9.08 44.28 1.48
C THR A 157 9.86 45.51 1.92
N ASN A 158 9.30 46.70 1.68
CA ASN A 158 9.88 47.99 2.10
C ASN A 158 8.80 48.94 2.63
N GLY A 159 9.19 49.95 3.41
CA GLY A 159 8.29 50.92 4.05
C GLY A 159 7.96 50.65 5.52
N ALA A 160 8.64 49.70 6.17
CA ALA A 160 8.57 49.50 7.61
C ALA A 160 9.20 50.67 8.38
N GLY A 161 8.73 50.95 9.60
CA GLY A 161 9.30 52.02 10.43
C GLY A 161 8.37 52.54 11.53
N THR A 162 8.80 53.63 12.17
CA THR A 162 8.04 54.36 13.20
C THR A 162 7.64 55.72 12.65
N PHE A 163 6.35 56.05 12.73
CA PHE A 163 5.75 57.22 12.08
C PHE A 163 4.88 58.00 13.07
N GLY A 164 4.75 59.31 12.90
CA GLY A 164 3.81 60.12 13.69
C GLY A 164 2.36 59.73 13.42
N THR A 165 1.50 59.84 14.42
CA THR A 165 0.04 59.62 14.24
C THR A 165 -0.52 60.43 13.08
N GLY A 166 -1.33 59.80 12.23
CA GLY A 166 -1.91 60.41 11.03
C GLY A 166 -0.95 60.55 9.82
N SER A 167 0.30 60.08 9.91
CA SER A 167 1.21 60.04 8.75
C SER A 167 0.67 59.08 7.67
N SER A 168 0.72 59.48 6.41
CA SER A 168 0.47 58.56 5.29
C SER A 168 1.71 57.70 5.04
N VAL A 169 1.55 56.38 5.09
CA VAL A 169 2.62 55.38 4.97
C VAL A 169 2.36 54.52 3.74
N THR A 170 3.33 54.49 2.81
CA THR A 170 3.33 53.57 1.68
C THR A 170 4.26 52.40 1.95
N VAL A 171 3.74 51.18 1.87
CA VAL A 171 4.51 49.93 1.92
C VAL A 171 4.54 49.29 0.53
N THR A 172 5.67 48.70 0.15
CA THR A 172 5.87 48.13 -1.19
C THR A 172 6.35 46.69 -1.12
N ALA A 173 5.79 45.82 -1.96
CA ALA A 173 6.20 44.43 -2.12
C ALA A 173 6.81 44.19 -3.51
N THR A 174 7.99 43.57 -3.56
CA THR A 174 8.70 43.24 -4.80
C THR A 174 8.87 41.72 -4.90
N PRO A 175 8.16 41.04 -5.81
CA PRO A 175 8.31 39.59 -5.97
C PRO A 175 9.73 39.17 -6.33
N ALA A 176 10.17 38.03 -5.82
CA ALA A 176 11.38 37.36 -6.27
C ALA A 176 11.17 36.76 -7.67
N ALA A 177 12.26 36.42 -8.35
CA ALA A 177 12.19 35.77 -9.66
C ALA A 177 11.37 34.47 -9.57
N GLY A 178 10.36 34.32 -10.44
CA GLY A 178 9.45 33.18 -10.42
C GLY A 178 8.29 33.29 -9.43
N TYR A 179 8.07 34.43 -8.76
CA TYR A 179 6.90 34.70 -7.93
C TYR A 179 6.05 35.86 -8.45
N LEU A 180 4.77 35.86 -8.09
CA LEU A 180 3.81 36.94 -8.26
C LEU A 180 3.36 37.43 -6.88
N PHE A 181 3.14 38.73 -6.74
CA PHE A 181 2.48 39.29 -5.57
C PHE A 181 0.98 38.98 -5.63
N VAL A 182 0.39 38.55 -4.51
CA VAL A 182 -1.03 38.20 -4.40
C VAL A 182 -1.79 39.30 -3.65
N ASN A 183 -1.41 39.58 -2.40
CA ASN A 183 -2.03 40.60 -1.56
C ASN A 183 -1.16 40.93 -0.34
N TRP A 184 -1.50 42.05 0.31
CA TRP A 184 -1.14 42.34 1.70
C TRP A 184 -2.23 41.79 2.62
N THR A 185 -1.84 41.13 3.70
CA THR A 185 -2.74 40.72 4.79
C THR A 185 -2.34 41.30 6.14
N GLU A 186 -3.32 41.49 7.02
CA GLU A 186 -3.15 41.86 8.43
C GLU A 186 -3.98 40.89 9.27
N ALA A 187 -3.39 40.26 10.28
CA ALA A 187 -4.01 39.15 11.03
C ALA A 187 -4.62 38.03 10.13
N GLY A 188 -4.05 37.81 8.94
CA GLY A 188 -4.53 36.85 7.95
C GLY A 188 -5.63 37.37 7.01
N ILE A 189 -6.22 38.54 7.26
CA ILE A 189 -7.27 39.15 6.43
C ILE A 189 -6.64 40.04 5.36
N ALA A 190 -7.10 39.94 4.10
CA ALA A 190 -6.57 40.74 3.00
C ALA A 190 -6.95 42.23 3.14
N VAL A 191 -5.94 43.11 3.12
CA VAL A 191 -6.11 44.57 3.27
C VAL A 191 -5.78 45.36 2.01
N SER A 192 -5.07 44.76 1.04
CA SER A 192 -4.81 45.35 -0.28
C SER A 192 -4.37 44.28 -1.29
N THR A 193 -4.83 44.37 -2.53
CA THR A 193 -4.31 43.58 -3.68
C THR A 193 -3.27 44.35 -4.50
N SER A 194 -2.98 45.61 -4.15
CA SER A 194 -1.90 46.39 -4.76
C SER A 194 -0.58 46.14 -4.04
N ALA A 195 0.47 45.81 -4.80
CA ALA A 195 1.83 45.64 -4.28
C ALA A 195 2.36 46.90 -3.59
N ASN A 196 1.94 48.08 -4.06
CA ASN A 196 2.15 49.37 -3.39
C ASN A 196 0.87 49.74 -2.63
N TYR A 197 0.90 49.69 -1.31
CA TYR A 197 -0.25 49.96 -0.45
C TYR A 197 0.01 51.19 0.42
N ASN A 198 -0.79 52.24 0.24
CA ASN A 198 -0.73 53.46 1.03
C ASN A 198 -1.90 53.55 2.02
N PHE A 199 -1.63 53.95 3.26
CA PHE A 199 -2.64 54.12 4.31
C PHE A 199 -2.18 55.14 5.36
N ASP A 200 -3.12 55.79 6.05
CA ASP A 200 -2.81 56.68 7.17
C ASP A 200 -2.71 55.90 8.48
N ILE A 201 -1.60 56.06 9.22
CA ILE A 201 -1.32 55.28 10.42
C ILE A 201 -2.01 55.84 11.67
N LYS A 202 -2.82 55.00 12.33
CA LYS A 202 -3.62 55.37 13.53
C LYS A 202 -3.43 54.41 14.72
N SER A 203 -2.67 53.34 14.51
CA SER A 203 -2.27 52.33 15.49
C SER A 203 -1.03 51.61 14.95
N ASP A 204 -0.38 50.78 15.76
CA ASP A 204 0.60 49.83 15.25
C ASP A 204 -0.05 48.88 14.24
N ARG A 205 0.71 48.44 13.22
CA ARG A 205 0.27 47.52 12.16
C ARG A 205 1.33 46.47 11.85
N THR A 206 0.87 45.26 11.52
CA THR A 206 1.74 44.15 11.09
C THR A 206 1.19 43.57 9.80
N LEU A 207 1.89 43.81 8.70
CA LEU A 207 1.46 43.43 7.36
C LEU A 207 2.32 42.31 6.79
N VAL A 208 1.67 41.36 6.12
CA VAL A 208 2.32 40.24 5.41
C VAL A 208 2.08 40.40 3.91
N ALA A 209 3.15 40.48 3.12
CA ALA A 209 3.06 40.39 1.66
C ALA A 209 3.02 38.91 1.27
N ASN A 210 1.90 38.47 0.67
CA ASN A 210 1.75 37.10 0.20
C ASN A 210 2.15 36.99 -1.28
N PHE A 211 2.92 35.96 -1.59
CA PHE A 211 3.44 35.68 -2.92
C PHE A 211 3.12 34.23 -3.35
N ALA A 212 2.93 34.01 -4.65
CA ALA A 212 2.67 32.69 -5.23
C ALA A 212 3.47 32.50 -6.52
N LEU A 213 3.83 31.26 -6.86
CA LEU A 213 4.45 30.95 -8.16
C LEU A 213 3.41 31.15 -9.29
N PRO A 214 3.79 31.65 -10.50
CA PRO A 214 2.91 31.66 -11.66
C PRO A 214 2.41 30.26 -12.00
N SER A 215 1.09 30.08 -12.09
CA SER A 215 0.47 28.84 -12.55
C SER A 215 0.51 28.72 -14.08
N ALA A 216 1.71 28.58 -14.65
CA ALA A 216 1.83 28.05 -16.00
C ALA A 216 1.35 26.58 -15.97
N GLN A 217 0.42 26.21 -16.85
CA GLN A 217 -0.05 24.84 -17.00
C GLN A 217 0.42 24.27 -18.33
N TYR A 218 0.81 23.00 -18.30
CA TYR A 218 1.26 22.25 -19.46
C TYR A 218 0.45 20.97 -19.63
N THR A 219 0.30 20.54 -20.88
CA THR A 219 -0.46 19.34 -21.24
C THR A 219 0.45 18.16 -21.59
N ILE A 220 -0.01 16.96 -21.24
CA ILE A 220 0.59 15.68 -21.65
C ILE A 220 -0.47 14.93 -22.47
N VAL A 221 -0.16 14.70 -23.74
CA VAL A 221 -0.98 13.89 -24.66
C VAL A 221 -0.31 12.52 -24.80
N LEU A 222 -1.09 11.44 -24.68
CA LEU A 222 -0.61 10.06 -24.77
C LEU A 222 -1.25 9.31 -25.94
N SER A 223 -0.51 8.38 -26.54
CA SER A 223 -1.05 7.41 -27.50
C SER A 223 -0.30 6.06 -27.44
N SER A 224 -0.91 5.02 -27.99
CA SER A 224 -0.33 3.66 -28.11
C SER A 224 0.02 3.33 -29.56
N ASN A 225 1.17 2.69 -29.79
CA ASN A 225 1.63 2.26 -31.10
C ASN A 225 2.18 0.82 -31.08
N PRO A 226 1.55 -0.16 -31.75
CA PRO A 226 0.24 -0.07 -32.39
C PRO A 226 -0.86 0.17 -31.33
N SER A 227 -2.00 0.71 -31.74
CA SER A 227 -3.13 1.00 -30.83
C SER A 227 -3.68 -0.24 -30.13
N ILE A 228 -3.62 -1.40 -30.79
CA ILE A 228 -4.00 -2.70 -30.22
C ILE A 228 -2.96 -3.27 -29.24
N GLY A 229 -1.74 -2.71 -29.18
CA GLY A 229 -0.64 -3.26 -28.41
C GLY A 229 -0.67 -2.97 -26.91
N GLY A 230 -1.47 -1.99 -26.48
CA GLY A 230 -1.60 -1.64 -25.07
C GLY A 230 -2.36 -0.35 -24.83
N THR A 231 -2.56 -0.02 -23.55
CA THR A 231 -3.21 1.21 -23.09
C THR A 231 -2.23 2.13 -22.37
N THR A 232 -2.57 3.41 -22.28
CA THR A 232 -1.75 4.44 -21.62
C THR A 232 -2.57 5.27 -20.64
N SER A 233 -1.97 5.67 -19.52
CA SER A 233 -2.58 6.56 -18.52
C SER A 233 -1.58 7.57 -17.94
N GLY A 234 -2.07 8.59 -17.23
CA GLY A 234 -1.26 9.69 -16.67
C GLY A 234 -1.15 10.94 -17.55
N GLY A 235 -1.87 11.01 -18.67
CA GLY A 235 -2.04 12.23 -19.46
C GLY A 235 -2.99 13.25 -18.80
N GLY A 236 -2.97 14.49 -19.27
CA GLY A 236 -3.81 15.57 -18.72
C GLY A 236 -3.12 16.93 -18.69
N THR A 237 -3.69 17.87 -17.93
CA THR A 237 -3.15 19.22 -17.72
C THR A 237 -2.64 19.35 -16.29
N PHE A 238 -1.39 19.80 -16.13
CA PHE A 238 -0.74 19.92 -14.82
C PHE A 238 -0.02 21.27 -14.68
N ASN A 239 0.20 21.70 -13.44
CA ASN A 239 0.99 22.92 -13.16
C ASN A 239 2.47 22.69 -13.49
N THR A 240 3.18 23.74 -13.90
CA THR A 240 4.63 23.72 -14.16
C THR A 240 5.41 23.17 -12.97
N GLY A 241 6.44 22.38 -13.24
CA GLY A 241 7.28 21.73 -12.24
C GLY A 241 6.65 20.48 -11.59
N SER A 242 5.39 20.13 -11.89
CA SER A 242 4.76 18.91 -11.38
C SER A 242 5.57 17.68 -11.79
N SER A 243 5.85 16.79 -10.83
CA SER A 243 6.32 15.44 -11.14
C SER A 243 5.14 14.61 -11.62
N VAL A 244 5.13 14.24 -12.90
CA VAL A 244 4.08 13.43 -13.51
C VAL A 244 4.65 12.05 -13.85
N THR A 245 3.85 11.01 -13.58
CA THR A 245 4.14 9.64 -13.99
C THR A 245 3.13 9.21 -15.04
N VAL A 246 3.62 8.78 -16.20
CA VAL A 246 2.80 8.15 -17.25
C VAL A 246 3.04 6.64 -17.23
N THR A 247 1.98 5.86 -17.45
CA THR A 247 1.99 4.40 -17.37
C THR A 247 1.53 3.78 -18.68
N ALA A 248 2.29 2.81 -19.18
CA ALA A 248 1.93 1.98 -20.32
C ALA A 248 1.65 0.54 -19.87
N THR A 249 0.47 0.03 -20.23
CA THR A 249 0.02 -1.33 -19.91
C THR A 249 -0.12 -2.12 -21.21
N PRO A 250 0.79 -3.07 -21.51
CA PRO A 250 0.66 -3.93 -22.68
C PRO A 250 -0.63 -4.74 -22.66
N ASN A 251 -1.23 -4.92 -23.84
CA ASN A 251 -2.29 -5.89 -24.03
C ASN A 251 -1.70 -7.30 -24.17
N THR A 252 -2.53 -8.30 -23.93
CA THR A 252 -2.25 -9.73 -24.17
C THR A 252 -1.60 -9.95 -25.54
N GLY A 253 -0.45 -10.64 -25.58
CA GLY A 253 0.34 -10.87 -26.79
C GLY A 253 1.34 -9.76 -27.16
N TYR A 254 1.46 -8.69 -26.36
CA TYR A 254 2.41 -7.60 -26.57
C TYR A 254 3.32 -7.34 -25.36
N THR A 255 4.51 -6.79 -25.62
CA THR A 255 5.42 -6.22 -24.63
C THR A 255 5.57 -4.71 -24.85
N PHE A 256 5.74 -3.95 -23.76
CA PHE A 256 6.14 -2.56 -23.86
C PHE A 256 7.62 -2.47 -24.24
N THR A 257 7.93 -1.62 -25.22
CA THR A 257 9.29 -1.42 -25.73
C THR A 257 9.90 -0.14 -25.17
N ASN A 258 9.22 1.00 -25.36
CA ASN A 258 9.65 2.31 -24.88
C ASN A 258 8.54 3.38 -24.99
N TRP A 259 8.74 4.48 -24.27
CA TRP A 259 8.09 5.75 -24.53
C TRP A 259 8.93 6.54 -25.55
N THR A 260 8.30 7.09 -26.58
CA THR A 260 8.93 8.03 -27.52
C THR A 260 8.26 9.40 -27.51
N GLU A 261 9.06 10.44 -27.74
CA GLU A 261 8.62 11.82 -28.00
C GLU A 261 9.23 12.25 -29.33
N ASN A 262 8.41 12.73 -30.28
CA ASN A 262 8.84 13.03 -31.66
C ASN A 262 9.63 11.88 -32.34
N GLY A 263 9.30 10.64 -32.01
CA GLY A 263 9.97 9.42 -32.52
C GLY A 263 11.27 9.04 -31.80
N ILE A 264 11.78 9.87 -30.87
CA ILE A 264 12.99 9.59 -30.09
C ILE A 264 12.63 8.92 -28.77
N ALA A 265 13.32 7.85 -28.39
CA ALA A 265 13.06 7.14 -27.14
C ALA A 265 13.46 7.97 -25.92
N VAL A 266 12.54 8.16 -24.97
CA VAL A 266 12.71 8.96 -23.75
C VAL A 266 12.68 8.13 -22.46
N SER A 267 12.18 6.88 -22.51
CA SER A 267 12.21 5.92 -21.40
C SER A 267 11.95 4.50 -21.89
N THR A 268 12.60 3.49 -21.30
CA THR A 268 12.28 2.06 -21.47
C THR A 268 11.44 1.49 -20.33
N ASN A 269 11.12 2.30 -19.31
CA ASN A 269 10.28 1.88 -18.19
C ASN A 269 8.80 2.13 -18.52
N THR A 270 7.94 1.13 -18.27
CA THR A 270 6.48 1.22 -18.43
C THR A 270 5.90 2.40 -17.65
N ASN A 271 6.39 2.60 -16.42
CA ASN A 271 6.16 3.78 -15.60
C ASN A 271 7.29 4.79 -15.85
N TYR A 272 7.00 5.90 -16.52
CA TYR A 272 7.96 6.97 -16.80
C TYR A 272 7.58 8.23 -16.03
N GLN A 273 8.44 8.64 -15.09
CA GLN A 273 8.27 9.83 -14.27
C GLN A 273 9.20 10.96 -14.72
N PHE A 274 8.69 12.19 -14.78
CA PHE A 274 9.46 13.38 -15.15
C PHE A 274 8.83 14.66 -14.60
N SER A 275 9.61 15.74 -14.48
CA SER A 275 9.12 17.08 -14.14
C SER A 275 8.58 17.78 -15.39
N LEU A 276 7.34 18.27 -15.34
CA LEU A 276 6.68 18.90 -16.49
C LEU A 276 6.98 20.40 -16.58
N ILE A 277 7.83 20.79 -17.53
CA ILE A 277 8.24 22.20 -17.78
C ILE A 277 7.83 22.74 -19.16
N GLN A 278 7.16 21.92 -19.97
CA GLN A 278 6.60 22.27 -21.29
C GLN A 278 5.53 21.25 -21.67
N ASN A 279 4.72 21.52 -22.71
CA ASN A 279 3.79 20.53 -23.25
C ASN A 279 4.55 19.32 -23.84
N ARG A 280 3.99 18.11 -23.68
CA ARG A 280 4.59 16.86 -24.16
C ARG A 280 3.58 15.97 -24.90
N THR A 281 4.08 15.25 -25.90
CA THR A 281 3.30 14.24 -26.64
C THR A 281 4.09 12.94 -26.63
N LEU A 282 3.63 11.95 -25.87
CA LEU A 282 4.33 10.70 -25.64
C LEU A 282 3.59 9.52 -26.26
N VAL A 283 4.32 8.69 -27.00
CA VAL A 283 3.81 7.46 -27.61
C VAL A 283 4.39 6.27 -26.84
N ALA A 284 3.52 5.40 -26.32
CA ALA A 284 3.93 4.09 -25.80
C ALA A 284 4.04 3.11 -26.98
N ASN A 285 5.24 2.64 -27.26
CA ASN A 285 5.48 1.66 -28.32
C ASN A 285 5.45 0.24 -27.73
N PHE A 286 4.71 -0.63 -28.40
CA PHE A 286 4.55 -2.03 -28.03
C PHE A 286 5.03 -2.93 -29.16
N ALA A 287 5.75 -4.00 -28.84
CA ALA A 287 6.13 -5.05 -29.77
C ALA A 287 5.23 -6.27 -29.56
N LEU A 288 4.81 -6.92 -30.66
CA LEU A 288 4.17 -8.22 -30.59
C LEU A 288 5.18 -9.23 -30.02
N VAL A 289 4.78 -10.05 -29.04
CA VAL A 289 5.68 -11.06 -28.47
C VAL A 289 5.78 -12.23 -29.45
N THR A 290 6.86 -12.27 -30.22
CA THR A 290 7.09 -13.32 -31.21
C THR A 290 7.73 -14.55 -30.56
N GLY A 291 7.07 -15.69 -30.71
CA GLY A 291 7.52 -16.97 -30.16
C GLY A 291 6.32 -17.86 -29.86
N LYS A 292 6.49 -19.18 -30.04
CA LYS A 292 5.51 -20.17 -29.57
C LYS A 292 6.05 -20.91 -28.37
N TYR A 293 5.19 -21.14 -27.40
CA TYR A 293 5.48 -21.93 -26.21
C TYR A 293 4.59 -23.17 -26.15
N THR A 294 5.14 -24.26 -25.63
CA THR A 294 4.43 -25.53 -25.50
C THR A 294 3.91 -25.73 -24.09
N VAL A 295 2.65 -26.16 -23.96
CA VAL A 295 2.12 -26.78 -22.75
C VAL A 295 2.11 -28.28 -22.96
N ALA A 296 2.81 -29.02 -22.11
CA ALA A 296 2.71 -30.47 -22.00
C ALA A 296 1.94 -30.83 -20.74
N LEU A 297 1.02 -31.80 -20.84
CA LEU A 297 0.18 -32.26 -19.75
C LEU A 297 0.38 -33.76 -19.49
N SER A 298 0.15 -34.17 -18.25
CA SER A 298 0.18 -35.57 -17.83
C SER A 298 -0.72 -35.78 -16.60
N SER A 299 -1.11 -37.03 -16.35
CA SER A 299 -1.91 -37.42 -15.18
C SER A 299 -1.07 -38.27 -14.22
N LEU A 300 -1.23 -38.06 -12.90
CA LEU A 300 -0.59 -38.87 -11.87
C LEU A 300 -1.61 -39.26 -10.77
N PRO A 301 -1.92 -40.56 -10.59
CA PRO A 301 -1.58 -41.67 -11.48
C PRO A 301 -2.17 -41.44 -12.89
N VAL A 302 -1.59 -42.07 -13.92
CA VAL A 302 -2.08 -41.97 -15.30
C VAL A 302 -3.54 -42.43 -15.42
N ALA A 303 -3.92 -43.40 -14.61
CA ALA A 303 -5.29 -43.90 -14.45
C ALA A 303 -6.28 -42.86 -13.90
N GLY A 304 -5.78 -41.86 -13.16
CA GLY A 304 -6.58 -40.99 -12.31
C GLY A 304 -7.55 -40.08 -13.05
N GLY A 305 -7.23 -39.75 -14.29
CA GLY A 305 -8.06 -38.89 -15.13
C GLY A 305 -7.38 -38.51 -16.43
N ASN A 306 -8.12 -37.80 -17.27
CA ASN A 306 -7.65 -37.33 -18.57
C ASN A 306 -7.40 -35.82 -18.51
N THR A 307 -6.36 -35.36 -19.18
CA THR A 307 -6.03 -33.93 -19.33
C THR A 307 -6.31 -33.44 -20.75
N SER A 308 -6.64 -32.16 -20.91
CA SER A 308 -6.75 -31.49 -22.21
C SER A 308 -6.33 -30.02 -22.13
N GLY A 309 -5.99 -29.43 -23.28
CA GLY A 309 -5.51 -28.05 -23.39
C GLY A 309 -3.98 -27.93 -23.53
N ASP A 310 -3.29 -29.06 -23.71
CA ASP A 310 -1.91 -29.12 -24.19
C ASP A 310 -1.79 -28.63 -25.65
N GLY A 311 -0.57 -28.29 -26.07
CA GLY A 311 -0.29 -27.84 -27.43
C GLY A 311 0.75 -26.74 -27.53
N SER A 312 0.84 -26.11 -28.70
CA SER A 312 1.77 -25.01 -29.00
C SER A 312 1.00 -23.72 -29.25
N PHE A 313 1.23 -22.72 -28.42
CA PHE A 313 0.48 -21.47 -28.37
C PHE A 313 1.40 -20.28 -28.63
N ASP A 314 0.90 -19.23 -29.28
CA ASP A 314 1.63 -17.98 -29.42
C ASP A 314 1.86 -17.33 -28.04
N SER A 315 3.04 -16.77 -27.83
CA SER A 315 3.41 -16.15 -26.55
C SER A 315 2.42 -15.07 -26.13
N GLY A 316 2.02 -15.09 -24.85
CA GLY A 316 0.98 -14.23 -24.30
C GLY A 316 -0.44 -14.73 -24.50
N THR A 317 -0.68 -15.88 -25.18
CA THR A 317 -2.01 -16.48 -25.25
C THR A 317 -2.53 -16.89 -23.87
N LEU A 318 -3.82 -16.65 -23.60
CA LEU A 318 -4.52 -17.24 -22.46
C LEU A 318 -4.84 -18.70 -22.77
N VAL A 319 -4.09 -19.63 -22.17
CA VAL A 319 -4.35 -21.07 -22.27
C VAL A 319 -5.28 -21.49 -21.14
N THR A 320 -6.22 -22.39 -21.41
CA THR A 320 -7.01 -23.09 -20.38
C THR A 320 -6.78 -24.58 -20.52
N ILE A 321 -6.40 -25.21 -19.41
CA ILE A 321 -6.24 -26.65 -19.32
C ILE A 321 -7.31 -27.24 -18.41
N THR A 322 -7.74 -28.46 -18.71
CA THR A 322 -8.81 -29.16 -17.99
C THR A 322 -8.32 -30.55 -17.56
N ALA A 323 -8.58 -30.90 -16.31
CA ALA A 323 -8.43 -32.24 -15.78
C ALA A 323 -9.81 -32.85 -15.49
N THR A 324 -10.11 -34.01 -16.06
CA THR A 324 -11.34 -34.77 -15.82
C THR A 324 -10.97 -36.06 -15.10
N ALA A 325 -11.38 -36.20 -13.83
CA ALA A 325 -11.13 -37.42 -13.07
C ALA A 325 -11.90 -38.61 -13.67
N ASN A 326 -11.24 -39.77 -13.71
CA ASN A 326 -11.88 -41.03 -14.10
C ASN A 326 -12.73 -41.58 -12.94
N ALA A 327 -13.64 -42.50 -13.24
CA ALA A 327 -14.48 -43.12 -12.22
C ALA A 327 -13.62 -43.79 -11.12
N GLY A 328 -13.96 -43.54 -9.85
CA GLY A 328 -13.16 -44.00 -8.72
C GLY A 328 -11.96 -43.10 -8.38
N TYR A 329 -11.81 -41.92 -8.98
CA TYR A 329 -10.79 -40.93 -8.63
C TYR A 329 -11.38 -39.54 -8.39
N THR A 330 -10.66 -38.72 -7.62
CA THR A 330 -10.90 -37.28 -7.43
C THR A 330 -9.69 -36.49 -7.90
N PHE A 331 -9.90 -35.43 -8.69
CA PHE A 331 -8.85 -34.46 -8.99
C PHE A 331 -8.43 -33.73 -7.71
N THR A 332 -7.12 -33.60 -7.51
CA THR A 332 -6.53 -33.00 -6.31
C THR A 332 -5.98 -31.61 -6.64
N ASN A 333 -5.01 -31.52 -7.55
CA ASN A 333 -4.40 -30.26 -7.97
C ASN A 333 -3.62 -30.41 -9.29
N TRP A 334 -3.25 -29.28 -9.88
CA TRP A 334 -2.21 -29.17 -10.89
C TRP A 334 -0.88 -28.84 -10.23
N THR A 335 0.18 -29.56 -10.58
CA THR A 335 1.56 -29.24 -10.19
C THR A 335 2.46 -29.00 -11.39
N GLU A 336 3.50 -28.20 -11.19
CA GLU A 336 4.60 -27.97 -12.13
C GLU A 336 5.90 -28.05 -11.34
N ASN A 337 6.85 -28.89 -11.78
CA ASN A 337 8.08 -29.21 -11.01
C ASN A 337 7.81 -29.61 -9.54
N PHE A 338 6.76 -30.41 -9.32
CA PHE A 338 6.24 -30.84 -7.99
C PHE A 338 5.69 -29.72 -7.08
N VAL A 339 5.58 -28.47 -7.57
CA VAL A 339 4.96 -27.36 -6.84
C VAL A 339 3.51 -27.18 -7.32
N GLU A 340 2.57 -26.99 -6.39
CA GLU A 340 1.17 -26.72 -6.73
C GLU A 340 1.02 -25.37 -7.43
N VAL A 341 0.27 -25.36 -8.54
CA VAL A 341 -0.04 -24.13 -9.31
C VAL A 341 -1.54 -23.83 -9.43
N SER A 342 -2.41 -24.80 -9.14
CA SER A 342 -3.86 -24.63 -9.08
C SER A 342 -4.54 -25.82 -8.41
N THR A 343 -5.54 -25.58 -7.55
CA THR A 343 -6.48 -26.61 -7.05
C THR A 343 -7.75 -26.73 -7.91
N LEU A 344 -7.89 -25.89 -8.94
CA LEU A 344 -9.03 -25.93 -9.87
C LEU A 344 -8.73 -26.86 -11.04
N ALA A 345 -9.63 -27.83 -11.28
CA ALA A 345 -9.54 -28.78 -12.38
C ALA A 345 -9.47 -28.08 -13.76
N ASN A 346 -10.22 -26.97 -13.91
CA ASN A 346 -10.05 -26.01 -15.00
C ASN A 346 -9.08 -24.91 -14.55
N TYR A 347 -7.91 -24.81 -15.16
CA TYR A 347 -6.88 -23.83 -14.82
C TYR A 347 -6.51 -23.01 -16.06
N SER A 348 -6.68 -21.69 -15.97
CA SER A 348 -6.35 -20.74 -17.03
C SER A 348 -5.13 -19.90 -16.66
N PHE A 349 -4.20 -19.72 -17.59
CA PHE A 349 -3.00 -18.91 -17.40
C PHE A 349 -2.50 -18.31 -18.73
N THR A 350 -1.85 -17.15 -18.64
CA THR A 350 -1.16 -16.53 -19.78
C THR A 350 0.18 -17.22 -20.00
N ILE A 351 0.42 -17.78 -21.19
CA ILE A 351 1.66 -18.50 -21.48
C ILE A 351 2.82 -17.56 -21.80
N SER A 352 3.88 -17.61 -21.00
CA SER A 352 5.10 -16.78 -21.15
C SER A 352 6.40 -17.58 -21.27
N GLY A 353 6.29 -18.92 -21.27
CA GLY A 353 7.36 -19.88 -21.43
C GLY A 353 6.78 -21.29 -21.64
N ASN A 354 7.62 -22.26 -21.97
CA ASN A 354 7.21 -23.67 -22.01
C ASN A 354 6.83 -24.15 -20.62
N ARG A 355 5.75 -24.94 -20.52
CA ARG A 355 5.23 -25.48 -19.25
C ARG A 355 4.98 -26.97 -19.34
N SER A 356 5.18 -27.66 -18.23
CA SER A 356 4.92 -29.10 -18.09
C SER A 356 4.16 -29.33 -16.80
N LEU A 357 2.85 -29.58 -16.91
CA LEU A 357 1.96 -29.70 -15.77
C LEU A 357 1.48 -31.14 -15.57
N VAL A 358 1.33 -31.52 -14.30
CA VAL A 358 0.80 -32.82 -13.87
C VAL A 358 -0.54 -32.58 -13.18
N ALA A 359 -1.60 -33.19 -13.68
CA ALA A 359 -2.87 -33.30 -12.98
C ALA A 359 -2.75 -34.45 -11.97
N ASN A 360 -2.78 -34.14 -10.68
CA ASN A 360 -2.73 -35.14 -9.64
C ASN A 360 -4.14 -35.56 -9.24
N PHE A 361 -4.33 -36.87 -9.11
CA PHE A 361 -5.59 -37.50 -8.74
C PHE A 361 -5.37 -38.42 -7.54
N THR A 362 -6.40 -38.55 -6.71
CA THR A 362 -6.44 -39.46 -5.57
C THR A 362 -7.53 -40.50 -5.80
N ALA A 363 -7.27 -41.77 -5.48
CA ALA A 363 -8.28 -42.82 -5.55
C ALA A 363 -9.39 -42.52 -4.52
N SER A 364 -10.63 -42.49 -4.98
CA SER A 364 -11.80 -42.06 -4.21
C SER A 364 -12.36 -43.21 -3.36
N GLY A 365 -11.55 -43.68 -2.40
CA GLY A 365 -11.89 -44.70 -1.42
C GLY A 365 -11.30 -46.09 -1.69
N ALA A 366 -11.26 -46.93 -0.67
CA ALA A 366 -10.66 -48.27 -0.69
C ALA A 366 -11.45 -49.34 -1.49
N GLY A 367 -12.45 -48.92 -2.28
CA GLY A 367 -13.43 -49.83 -2.87
C GLY A 367 -14.46 -50.35 -1.86
N PRO A 368 -15.27 -51.36 -2.23
CA PRO A 368 -16.17 -52.05 -1.31
C PRO A 368 -15.35 -52.93 -0.33
N SER A 369 -15.92 -53.32 0.82
CA SER A 369 -15.26 -54.29 1.72
C SER A 369 -14.88 -55.59 0.98
N PRO A 370 -13.88 -56.37 1.41
CA PRO A 370 -13.61 -57.69 0.81
C PRO A 370 -14.84 -58.62 0.81
N VAL A 371 -14.89 -59.58 -0.11
CA VAL A 371 -15.87 -60.68 -0.06
C VAL A 371 -15.36 -61.72 0.94
N ASN A 372 -16.19 -62.11 1.90
CA ASN A 372 -15.80 -63.12 2.89
C ASN A 372 -15.85 -64.52 2.24
N LEU A 373 -14.67 -65.13 2.06
CA LEU A 373 -14.55 -66.47 1.48
C LEU A 373 -14.75 -67.61 2.49
N GLY A 374 -14.83 -67.34 3.80
CA GLY A 374 -14.93 -68.39 4.82
C GLY A 374 -13.87 -69.49 4.64
N SER A 375 -14.27 -70.75 4.80
CA SER A 375 -13.42 -71.93 4.59
C SER A 375 -13.00 -72.16 3.13
N VAL A 376 -13.72 -71.63 2.13
CA VAL A 376 -13.23 -71.69 0.73
C VAL A 376 -12.01 -70.78 0.50
N GLY A 377 -11.71 -69.88 1.44
CA GLY A 377 -10.45 -69.15 1.48
C GLY A 377 -9.21 -70.06 1.54
N ASP A 378 -9.35 -71.30 2.01
CA ASP A 378 -8.23 -72.24 2.13
C ASP A 378 -7.86 -72.95 0.82
N PHE A 379 -8.82 -73.08 -0.10
CA PHE A 379 -8.64 -73.76 -1.38
C PHE A 379 -7.99 -72.86 -2.44
N ALA A 380 -7.09 -73.44 -3.24
CA ALA A 380 -6.63 -72.87 -4.50
C ALA A 380 -7.60 -73.22 -5.64
N VAL A 381 -8.16 -74.43 -5.61
CA VAL A 381 -9.13 -74.93 -6.58
C VAL A 381 -10.26 -75.65 -5.85
N ILE A 382 -11.52 -75.27 -6.12
CA ILE A 382 -12.68 -76.07 -5.69
C ILE A 382 -13.70 -76.18 -6.83
N ALA A 383 -14.20 -77.40 -7.08
CA ALA A 383 -15.14 -77.66 -8.17
C ALA A 383 -16.51 -78.17 -7.70
N GLY A 384 -17.54 -78.05 -8.55
CA GLY A 384 -18.86 -78.66 -8.35
C GLY A 384 -18.97 -80.04 -8.98
N SER A 385 -18.64 -80.13 -10.27
CA SER A 385 -18.73 -81.34 -11.08
C SER A 385 -17.37 -82.01 -11.37
N GLY A 386 -16.37 -81.78 -10.51
CA GLY A 386 -15.03 -82.38 -10.59
C GLY A 386 -13.92 -81.46 -11.13
N VAL A 387 -12.67 -81.89 -10.93
CA VAL A 387 -11.45 -81.22 -11.42
C VAL A 387 -10.76 -82.13 -12.45
N SER A 388 -10.32 -81.57 -13.57
CA SER A 388 -9.59 -82.32 -14.61
C SER A 388 -8.32 -81.58 -15.01
N ASN A 389 -7.23 -82.33 -15.17
CA ASN A 389 -5.93 -81.77 -15.57
C ASN A 389 -5.31 -82.50 -16.77
N ILE A 390 -4.74 -81.72 -17.67
CA ILE A 390 -3.89 -82.13 -18.78
C ILE A 390 -2.50 -81.53 -18.58
N GLY A 391 -1.44 -82.31 -18.82
CA GLY A 391 -0.06 -81.82 -18.70
C GLY A 391 0.37 -81.42 -17.27
N PHE A 392 1.49 -80.71 -17.20
CA PHE A 392 2.22 -80.44 -15.95
C PHE A 392 1.71 -79.18 -15.22
N SER A 393 0.45 -79.18 -14.78
CA SER A 393 -0.06 -78.09 -13.95
C SER A 393 0.50 -78.12 -12.53
N THR A 394 0.64 -76.95 -11.89
CA THR A 394 1.05 -76.83 -10.47
C THR A 394 0.04 -75.98 -9.70
N LEU A 395 -0.52 -76.55 -8.63
CA LEU A 395 -1.50 -75.88 -7.76
C LEU A 395 -0.90 -75.68 -6.36
N TYR A 396 -0.84 -74.45 -5.87
CA TYR A 396 -0.36 -74.14 -4.51
C TYR A 396 -1.53 -73.77 -3.60
N GLY A 397 -1.88 -74.68 -2.69
CA GLY A 397 -3.07 -74.63 -1.83
C GLY A 397 -3.97 -75.84 -2.04
N ASP A 398 -5.04 -75.92 -1.24
CA ASP A 398 -5.91 -77.10 -1.20
C ASP A 398 -6.79 -77.24 -2.46
N VAL A 399 -7.09 -78.50 -2.81
CA VAL A 399 -7.82 -78.87 -4.03
C VAL A 399 -8.91 -79.89 -3.71
N GLY A 400 -10.17 -79.59 -4.04
CA GLY A 400 -11.30 -80.47 -3.78
C GLY A 400 -12.46 -80.31 -4.76
N ALA A 401 -13.42 -81.24 -4.73
CA ALA A 401 -14.65 -81.13 -5.50
C ALA A 401 -15.84 -81.75 -4.74
N PHE A 402 -17.00 -81.09 -4.78
CA PHE A 402 -18.22 -81.57 -4.14
C PHE A 402 -19.46 -80.95 -4.82
N PRO A 403 -20.55 -81.72 -5.05
CA PRO A 403 -20.77 -83.11 -4.63
C PRO A 403 -20.03 -84.17 -5.46
N THR A 404 -19.57 -83.83 -6.67
CA THR A 404 -18.80 -84.77 -7.51
C THR A 404 -17.32 -84.68 -7.19
N ALA A 405 -16.84 -85.56 -6.30
CA ALA A 405 -15.44 -85.61 -5.83
C ALA A 405 -14.42 -86.15 -6.86
N THR A 406 -14.76 -86.20 -8.16
CA THR A 406 -13.85 -86.67 -9.21
C THR A 406 -12.72 -85.67 -9.42
N ILE A 407 -11.47 -86.11 -9.25
CA ILE A 407 -10.27 -85.31 -9.54
C ILE A 407 -9.29 -86.15 -10.35
N ASP A 408 -9.12 -85.79 -11.63
CA ASP A 408 -8.32 -86.53 -12.60
C ASP A 408 -7.10 -85.72 -13.08
N GLY A 409 -6.02 -86.44 -13.45
CA GLY A 409 -4.80 -85.84 -14.03
C GLY A 409 -3.74 -85.38 -13.03
N PHE A 410 -3.81 -85.82 -11.78
CA PHE A 410 -2.80 -85.61 -10.74
C PHE A 410 -2.29 -86.97 -10.24
N PRO A 411 -1.20 -87.55 -10.78
CA PRO A 411 -0.25 -87.01 -11.79
C PRO A 411 -0.80 -86.96 -13.23
N PRO A 412 -0.15 -86.21 -14.17
CA PRO A 412 1.14 -85.51 -14.05
C PRO A 412 1.08 -84.11 -13.42
N GLY A 413 -0.11 -83.58 -13.14
CA GLY A 413 -0.24 -82.35 -12.34
C GLY A 413 0.24 -82.56 -10.90
N VAL A 414 0.64 -81.46 -10.26
CA VAL A 414 1.15 -81.44 -8.88
C VAL A 414 0.30 -80.52 -8.00
N VAL A 415 -0.04 -80.99 -6.80
CA VAL A 415 -0.68 -80.19 -5.75
C VAL A 415 0.31 -79.99 -4.61
N VAL A 416 0.52 -78.74 -4.21
CA VAL A 416 1.31 -78.31 -3.05
C VAL A 416 0.33 -77.79 -2.00
N GLY A 417 -0.36 -78.75 -1.37
CA GLY A 417 -1.51 -78.56 -0.48
C GLY A 417 -2.22 -79.90 -0.27
N THR A 418 -3.40 -79.88 0.36
CA THR A 418 -4.22 -81.09 0.55
C THR A 418 -5.08 -81.35 -0.70
N LEU A 419 -5.08 -82.60 -1.17
CA LEU A 419 -5.87 -83.04 -2.33
C LEU A 419 -6.99 -83.98 -1.85
N TYR A 420 -8.23 -83.49 -1.86
CA TYR A 420 -9.42 -84.21 -1.38
C TYR A 420 -10.08 -84.99 -2.52
N MET A 421 -9.57 -86.21 -2.80
CA MET A 421 -10.04 -87.08 -3.90
C MET A 421 -11.32 -87.89 -3.61
N THR A 422 -11.94 -87.68 -2.45
CA THR A 422 -13.17 -88.34 -2.00
C THR A 422 -14.08 -87.32 -1.33
N ALA A 423 -15.36 -87.65 -1.16
CA ALA A 423 -16.29 -86.78 -0.43
C ALA A 423 -15.78 -86.51 1.00
N ASP A 424 -15.67 -85.24 1.36
CA ASP A 424 -15.09 -84.77 2.61
C ASP A 424 -15.91 -83.57 3.16
N PRO A 425 -16.30 -83.57 4.46
CA PRO A 425 -17.07 -82.48 5.08
C PRO A 425 -16.40 -81.10 5.02
N ILE A 426 -15.06 -81.03 4.95
CA ILE A 426 -14.32 -79.77 4.77
C ILE A 426 -14.64 -79.17 3.41
N VAL A 427 -14.64 -80.00 2.36
CA VAL A 427 -14.98 -79.58 0.99
C VAL A 427 -16.45 -79.20 0.90
N GLU A 428 -17.37 -79.95 1.51
CA GLU A 428 -18.80 -79.60 1.59
C GLU A 428 -19.05 -78.25 2.28
N THR A 429 -18.35 -77.99 3.39
CA THR A 429 -18.41 -76.70 4.11
C THR A 429 -17.88 -75.56 3.22
N ALA A 430 -16.73 -75.76 2.57
CA ALA A 430 -16.16 -74.79 1.63
C ALA A 430 -17.09 -74.51 0.42
N LYS A 431 -17.82 -75.50 -0.09
CA LYS A 431 -18.84 -75.27 -1.14
C LYS A 431 -20.02 -74.42 -0.67
N THR A 432 -20.39 -74.54 0.61
CA THR A 432 -21.43 -73.73 1.24
C THR A 432 -20.96 -72.28 1.42
N ASP A 433 -19.74 -72.08 1.91
CA ASP A 433 -19.11 -70.76 2.03
C ASP A 433 -18.89 -70.10 0.66
N LEU A 434 -18.49 -70.86 -0.37
CA LEU A 434 -18.39 -70.36 -1.75
C LEU A 434 -19.73 -69.86 -2.30
N THR A 435 -20.82 -70.57 -2.03
CA THR A 435 -22.16 -70.12 -2.41
C THR A 435 -22.54 -68.83 -1.68
N THR A 436 -22.17 -68.70 -0.41
CA THR A 436 -22.38 -67.47 0.38
C THR A 436 -21.56 -66.31 -0.18
N ALA A 437 -20.28 -66.51 -0.46
CA ALA A 437 -19.36 -65.53 -1.02
C ALA A 437 -19.78 -65.06 -2.43
N TYR A 438 -20.22 -65.98 -3.29
CA TYR A 438 -20.74 -65.65 -4.62
C TYR A 438 -22.04 -64.85 -4.53
N ASN A 439 -22.96 -65.23 -3.65
CA ASN A 439 -24.22 -64.51 -3.46
C ASN A 439 -24.01 -63.11 -2.85
N ASP A 440 -23.05 -62.94 -1.94
CA ASP A 440 -22.60 -61.63 -1.46
C ASP A 440 -22.10 -60.79 -2.65
N ALA A 441 -21.09 -61.28 -3.38
CA ALA A 441 -20.52 -60.57 -4.52
C ALA A 441 -21.56 -60.19 -5.57
N GLN A 442 -22.46 -61.12 -5.96
CA GLN A 442 -23.55 -60.83 -6.89
C GLN A 442 -24.64 -59.92 -6.32
N GLY A 443 -24.83 -59.88 -5.00
CA GLY A 443 -25.80 -59.02 -4.33
C GLY A 443 -25.41 -57.55 -4.26
N ARG A 444 -24.12 -57.22 -4.34
CA ARG A 444 -23.63 -55.84 -4.13
C ARG A 444 -24.07 -54.88 -5.23
N SER A 445 -24.49 -53.66 -4.86
CA SER A 445 -25.01 -52.65 -5.79
C SER A 445 -24.60 -51.21 -5.49
N LEU A 446 -24.17 -50.91 -4.26
CA LEU A 446 -23.81 -49.55 -3.85
C LEU A 446 -22.55 -49.07 -4.61
N ASN A 447 -22.63 -47.87 -5.19
CA ASN A 447 -21.54 -47.23 -5.95
C ASN A 447 -20.99 -48.09 -7.11
N ALA A 448 -21.85 -48.93 -7.72
CA ALA A 448 -21.46 -49.77 -8.85
C ALA A 448 -21.08 -48.95 -10.09
N ILE A 449 -19.91 -49.24 -10.65
CA ILE A 449 -19.35 -48.64 -11.88
C ILE A 449 -19.64 -49.59 -13.05
N SER A 450 -20.28 -49.08 -14.11
CA SER A 450 -20.53 -49.86 -15.32
C SER A 450 -19.23 -50.14 -16.08
N LEU A 451 -18.98 -51.39 -16.44
CA LEU A 451 -17.85 -51.82 -17.25
C LEU A 451 -18.20 -52.01 -18.73
N PRO A 452 -17.31 -51.67 -19.67
CA PRO A 452 -17.36 -52.20 -21.03
C PRO A 452 -17.10 -53.72 -21.03
N GLY A 453 -17.50 -54.41 -22.10
CA GLY A 453 -17.22 -55.85 -22.26
C GLY A 453 -15.74 -56.18 -22.52
N GLN A 454 -14.91 -55.20 -22.90
CA GLN A 454 -13.47 -55.35 -23.09
C GLN A 454 -12.73 -54.56 -22.01
N LEU A 455 -11.86 -55.25 -21.26
CA LEU A 455 -11.13 -54.72 -20.11
C LEU A 455 -9.66 -54.43 -20.40
N GLY A 456 -9.11 -55.00 -21.47
CA GLY A 456 -7.74 -54.72 -21.88
C GLY A 456 -7.56 -53.29 -22.40
N GLY A 457 -6.45 -52.65 -22.01
CA GLY A 457 -6.17 -51.22 -22.16
C GLY A 457 -6.70 -50.35 -21.02
N LEU A 458 -7.53 -50.88 -20.11
CA LEU A 458 -8.05 -50.11 -18.97
C LEU A 458 -7.06 -50.09 -17.80
N THR A 459 -7.10 -49.01 -17.03
CA THR A 459 -6.64 -49.02 -15.63
C THR A 459 -7.81 -48.67 -14.71
N LEU A 460 -8.04 -49.50 -13.69
CA LEU A 460 -9.21 -49.41 -12.83
C LEU A 460 -8.81 -49.14 -11.37
N ALA A 461 -9.41 -48.10 -10.79
CA ALA A 461 -9.34 -47.78 -9.38
C ALA A 461 -10.02 -48.86 -8.51
N PRO A 462 -9.88 -48.83 -7.18
CA PRO A 462 -10.64 -49.69 -6.29
C PRO A 462 -12.15 -49.45 -6.44
N GLY A 463 -12.97 -50.51 -6.47
CA GLY A 463 -14.39 -50.33 -6.77
C GLY A 463 -15.23 -51.59 -6.95
N LEU A 464 -16.54 -51.37 -6.99
CA LEU A 464 -17.53 -52.35 -7.42
C LEU A 464 -17.81 -52.12 -8.91
N TYR A 465 -17.58 -53.13 -9.72
CA TYR A 465 -17.63 -53.05 -11.18
C TYR A 465 -18.68 -54.03 -11.73
N VAL A 466 -19.52 -53.59 -12.66
CA VAL A 466 -20.66 -54.37 -13.17
C VAL A 466 -20.73 -54.41 -14.69
N ASN A 467 -20.89 -55.61 -15.25
CA ASN A 467 -21.26 -55.81 -16.66
C ASN A 467 -22.35 -56.88 -16.75
N SER A 468 -23.41 -56.66 -17.52
CA SER A 468 -24.54 -57.60 -17.63
C SER A 468 -24.36 -58.69 -18.70
N SER A 469 -23.29 -58.62 -19.48
CA SER A 469 -22.99 -59.51 -20.61
C SER A 469 -21.71 -60.31 -20.38
N THR A 470 -21.15 -60.89 -21.44
CA THR A 470 -19.78 -61.41 -21.43
C THR A 470 -18.79 -60.26 -21.27
N SER A 471 -17.74 -60.48 -20.48
CA SER A 471 -16.62 -59.54 -20.34
C SER A 471 -15.29 -60.25 -20.44
N GLY A 472 -14.22 -59.54 -20.76
CA GLY A 472 -12.93 -60.17 -20.93
C GLY A 472 -11.74 -59.24 -21.12
N ILE A 473 -10.55 -59.82 -21.19
CA ILE A 473 -9.34 -59.14 -21.63
C ILE A 473 -8.98 -59.74 -22.99
N SER A 474 -9.14 -58.95 -24.06
CA SER A 474 -8.86 -59.35 -25.44
C SER A 474 -7.79 -58.47 -26.09
N GLY A 475 -7.21 -58.91 -27.21
CA GLY A 475 -6.23 -58.14 -27.98
C GLY A 475 -4.78 -58.25 -27.48
N THR A 476 -3.90 -57.38 -28.00
CA THR A 476 -2.44 -57.50 -27.87
C THR A 476 -1.76 -56.18 -27.48
N GLY A 477 -0.51 -56.27 -27.00
CA GLY A 477 0.26 -55.11 -26.55
C GLY A 477 -0.43 -54.41 -25.37
N PRO A 478 -0.44 -53.06 -25.32
CA PRO A 478 -1.15 -52.31 -24.27
C PRO A 478 -2.64 -52.66 -24.16
N ASN A 479 -3.28 -52.98 -25.28
CA ASN A 479 -4.70 -53.35 -25.31
C ASN A 479 -4.97 -54.76 -24.75
N GLY A 480 -3.94 -55.59 -24.57
CA GLY A 480 -4.04 -56.91 -23.91
C GLY A 480 -3.76 -56.87 -22.41
N ILE A 481 -3.61 -55.69 -21.82
CA ILE A 481 -3.26 -55.50 -20.40
C ILE A 481 -4.40 -54.79 -19.66
N LEU A 482 -4.91 -55.38 -18.59
CA LEU A 482 -5.75 -54.70 -17.60
C LEU A 482 -4.89 -54.31 -16.40
N THR A 483 -4.87 -53.04 -16.02
CA THR A 483 -4.17 -52.60 -14.81
C THR A 483 -5.15 -52.34 -13.67
N LEU A 484 -4.84 -52.81 -12.46
CA LEU A 484 -5.60 -52.56 -11.24
C LEU A 484 -4.71 -51.76 -10.29
N ASP A 485 -5.05 -50.48 -10.08
CA ASP A 485 -4.20 -49.53 -9.37
C ASP A 485 -4.85 -49.12 -8.05
N ALA A 486 -4.21 -49.47 -6.94
CA ALA A 486 -4.69 -49.16 -5.60
C ALA A 486 -4.54 -47.69 -5.19
N GLY A 487 -3.83 -46.87 -5.98
CA GLY A 487 -3.59 -45.46 -5.67
C GLY A 487 -2.79 -45.23 -4.37
N GLY A 488 -2.10 -46.25 -3.86
CA GLY A 488 -1.33 -46.21 -2.61
C GLY A 488 -1.94 -46.97 -1.43
N ASP A 489 -3.19 -47.45 -1.51
CA ASP A 489 -3.84 -48.21 -0.42
C ASP A 489 -3.69 -49.74 -0.58
N PRO A 490 -2.82 -50.43 0.18
CA PRO A 490 -2.64 -51.87 0.07
C PRO A 490 -3.82 -52.70 0.59
N ASN A 491 -4.89 -52.08 1.09
CA ASN A 491 -6.14 -52.72 1.50
C ASN A 491 -7.28 -52.48 0.49
N ALA A 492 -7.01 -51.74 -0.59
CA ALA A 492 -7.96 -51.49 -1.65
C ALA A 492 -8.51 -52.78 -2.26
N THR A 493 -9.79 -52.75 -2.65
CA THR A 493 -10.56 -53.92 -3.07
C THR A 493 -11.27 -53.69 -4.40
N TRP A 494 -11.31 -54.74 -5.22
CA TRP A 494 -12.04 -54.79 -6.49
C TRP A 494 -13.05 -55.93 -6.47
N ILE A 495 -14.30 -55.63 -6.81
CA ILE A 495 -15.33 -56.66 -7.02
C ILE A 495 -15.89 -56.49 -8.43
N PHE A 496 -15.58 -57.46 -9.29
CA PHE A 496 -16.07 -57.56 -10.65
C PHE A 496 -17.27 -58.49 -10.71
N LYS A 497 -18.44 -57.97 -11.10
CA LYS A 497 -19.66 -58.74 -11.33
C LYS A 497 -19.91 -58.86 -12.82
N MET A 498 -19.76 -60.07 -13.36
CA MET A 498 -20.06 -60.39 -14.75
C MET A 498 -21.39 -61.12 -14.82
N GLY A 499 -22.31 -60.65 -15.69
CA GLY A 499 -23.62 -61.26 -15.88
C GLY A 499 -23.59 -62.57 -16.68
N SER A 500 -22.52 -62.80 -17.45
CA SER A 500 -22.30 -64.02 -18.22
C SER A 500 -20.85 -64.51 -18.06
N THR A 501 -20.17 -64.85 -19.15
CA THR A 501 -18.82 -65.41 -19.14
C THR A 501 -17.73 -64.36 -18.91
N LEU A 502 -16.60 -64.83 -18.35
CA LEU A 502 -15.33 -64.12 -18.30
C LEU A 502 -14.34 -64.81 -19.24
N ILE A 503 -13.75 -64.10 -20.20
CA ILE A 503 -12.81 -64.70 -21.17
C ILE A 503 -11.52 -63.88 -21.24
N THR A 504 -10.35 -64.51 -21.25
CA THR A 504 -9.10 -63.84 -21.62
C THR A 504 -8.50 -64.45 -22.89
N ASP A 505 -8.01 -63.60 -23.79
CA ASP A 505 -7.28 -64.02 -24.98
C ASP A 505 -5.87 -64.54 -24.61
N ALA A 506 -5.25 -65.28 -25.51
CA ALA A 506 -3.89 -65.77 -25.33
C ALA A 506 -2.87 -64.63 -25.11
N GLY A 507 -2.00 -64.79 -24.11
CA GLY A 507 -0.93 -63.83 -23.78
C GLY A 507 -1.38 -62.52 -23.14
N THR A 508 -2.65 -62.38 -22.76
CA THR A 508 -3.16 -61.20 -22.04
C THR A 508 -2.75 -61.22 -20.56
N SER A 509 -2.74 -60.04 -19.91
CA SER A 509 -2.22 -59.90 -18.55
C SER A 509 -3.04 -58.95 -17.68
N ILE A 510 -3.16 -59.28 -16.39
CA ILE A 510 -3.50 -58.31 -15.35
C ILE A 510 -2.20 -57.80 -14.71
N VAL A 511 -2.10 -56.49 -14.51
CA VAL A 511 -1.00 -55.83 -13.78
C VAL A 511 -1.53 -55.20 -12.51
N LEU A 512 -0.85 -55.43 -11.38
CA LEU A 512 -1.16 -54.82 -10.10
C LEU A 512 -0.26 -53.60 -9.87
N ALA A 513 -0.85 -52.45 -9.56
CA ALA A 513 -0.19 -51.17 -9.36
C ALA A 513 -0.62 -50.50 -8.05
N GLY A 514 0.12 -49.47 -7.61
CA GLY A 514 -0.22 -48.69 -6.41
C GLY A 514 -0.21 -49.45 -5.08
N GLY A 515 0.31 -50.68 -5.03
CA GLY A 515 0.22 -51.57 -3.86
C GLY A 515 -0.97 -52.54 -3.88
N ALA A 516 -1.68 -52.66 -5.00
CA ALA A 516 -2.79 -53.60 -5.16
C ALA A 516 -2.39 -55.06 -4.85
N LYS A 517 -3.30 -55.78 -4.22
CA LYS A 517 -3.11 -57.16 -3.74
C LYS A 517 -4.13 -58.09 -4.39
N TRP A 518 -3.69 -59.27 -4.77
CA TRP A 518 -4.53 -60.24 -5.48
C TRP A 518 -5.64 -60.79 -4.57
N GLU A 519 -5.36 -60.86 -3.28
CA GLU A 519 -6.27 -61.32 -2.22
C GLU A 519 -7.56 -60.48 -2.16
N ASN A 520 -7.47 -59.19 -2.51
CA ASN A 520 -8.58 -58.23 -2.46
C ASN A 520 -9.30 -58.07 -3.82
N ILE A 521 -9.02 -58.92 -4.80
CA ILE A 521 -9.65 -58.88 -6.11
C ILE A 521 -10.61 -60.07 -6.23
N PHE A 522 -11.88 -59.79 -6.56
CA PHE A 522 -12.93 -60.80 -6.65
C PHE A 522 -13.63 -60.73 -8.00
N TRP A 523 -13.69 -61.86 -8.70
CA TRP A 523 -14.33 -62.02 -10.00
C TRP A 523 -15.54 -62.93 -9.85
N SER A 524 -16.72 -62.33 -9.68
CA SER A 524 -17.99 -63.02 -9.62
C SER A 524 -18.53 -63.20 -11.04
N VAL A 525 -18.52 -64.44 -11.54
CA VAL A 525 -18.80 -64.76 -12.95
C VAL A 525 -20.12 -65.50 -13.06
N GLY A 526 -21.10 -64.87 -13.72
CA GLY A 526 -22.47 -65.34 -13.84
C GLY A 526 -22.64 -66.69 -14.53
N THR A 527 -21.69 -67.08 -15.38
CA THR A 527 -21.61 -68.43 -15.95
C THR A 527 -20.21 -69.03 -15.78
N SER A 528 -19.38 -69.03 -16.83
CA SER A 528 -18.06 -69.69 -16.84
C SER A 528 -16.92 -68.71 -17.09
N ALA A 529 -15.75 -68.99 -16.52
CA ALA A 529 -14.51 -68.29 -16.84
C ALA A 529 -13.59 -69.14 -17.71
N THR A 530 -12.92 -68.52 -18.68
CA THR A 530 -11.88 -69.16 -19.52
C THR A 530 -10.65 -68.27 -19.55
N LEU A 531 -9.54 -68.74 -18.99
CA LEU A 531 -8.24 -68.08 -19.07
C LEU A 531 -7.45 -68.62 -20.27
N GLY A 532 -7.15 -67.72 -21.21
CA GLY A 532 -6.47 -68.02 -22.47
C GLY A 532 -5.01 -68.42 -22.31
N THR A 533 -4.47 -69.03 -23.36
CA THR A 533 -3.13 -69.65 -23.38
C THR A 533 -2.05 -68.64 -22.96
N ASN A 534 -1.21 -69.02 -22.00
CA ASN A 534 -0.18 -68.14 -21.41
C ASN A 534 -0.69 -66.79 -20.86
N SER A 535 -1.98 -66.65 -20.54
CA SER A 535 -2.48 -65.43 -19.88
C SER A 535 -2.07 -65.37 -18.41
N ILE A 536 -1.88 -64.17 -17.88
CA ILE A 536 -1.51 -63.90 -16.48
C ILE A 536 -2.69 -63.22 -15.79
N PHE A 537 -3.22 -63.84 -14.75
CA PHE A 537 -4.44 -63.41 -14.08
C PHE A 537 -4.25 -63.28 -12.56
N TYR A 538 -4.91 -62.29 -11.95
CA TYR A 538 -4.85 -62.04 -10.52
C TYR A 538 -6.26 -61.99 -9.91
N GLY A 539 -6.45 -62.67 -8.78
CA GLY A 539 -7.64 -62.57 -7.95
C GLY A 539 -8.42 -63.88 -7.75
N ASN A 540 -9.52 -63.76 -7.02
CA ASN A 540 -10.40 -64.87 -6.65
C ASN A 540 -11.51 -65.00 -7.69
N ILE A 541 -11.51 -66.06 -8.49
CA ILE A 541 -12.58 -66.34 -9.46
C ILE A 541 -13.64 -67.19 -8.79
N LEU A 542 -14.85 -66.63 -8.65
CA LEU A 542 -16.05 -67.27 -8.14
C LEU A 542 -17.04 -67.41 -9.31
N ALA A 543 -16.99 -68.53 -10.02
CA ALA A 543 -17.86 -68.80 -11.16
C ALA A 543 -19.06 -69.66 -10.77
N ASP A 544 -20.22 -69.39 -11.37
CA ASP A 544 -21.40 -70.23 -11.15
C ASP A 544 -21.25 -71.61 -11.80
N GLN A 545 -20.77 -71.63 -13.05
CA GLN A 545 -20.60 -72.82 -13.87
C GLN A 545 -19.15 -73.30 -13.86
N SER A 546 -18.38 -73.22 -14.95
CA SER A 546 -17.04 -73.84 -15.03
C SER A 546 -15.90 -72.81 -15.06
N ILE A 547 -14.69 -73.23 -14.67
CA ILE A 547 -13.46 -72.45 -14.86
C ILE A 547 -12.47 -73.29 -15.68
N THR A 548 -12.01 -72.74 -16.81
CA THR A 548 -11.00 -73.37 -17.67
C THR A 548 -9.73 -72.53 -17.67
N LEU A 549 -8.59 -73.11 -17.30
CA LEU A 549 -7.27 -72.56 -17.56
C LEU A 549 -6.66 -73.37 -18.71
N THR A 550 -6.42 -72.71 -19.84
CA THR A 550 -5.81 -73.34 -21.02
C THR A 550 -4.29 -73.33 -20.94
N THR A 551 -3.60 -74.02 -21.86
CA THR A 551 -2.15 -74.27 -21.85
C THR A 551 -1.32 -73.08 -21.34
N GLY A 552 -0.61 -73.27 -20.22
CA GLY A 552 0.31 -72.27 -19.68
C GLY A 552 -0.33 -71.05 -19.00
N ALA A 553 -1.65 -70.99 -18.85
CA ALA A 553 -2.32 -69.92 -18.12
C ALA A 553 -1.89 -69.92 -16.63
N SER A 554 -1.69 -68.73 -16.07
CA SER A 554 -1.19 -68.52 -14.71
C SER A 554 -2.13 -67.64 -13.91
N LEU A 555 -2.69 -68.19 -12.83
CA LEU A 555 -3.59 -67.52 -11.90
C LEU A 555 -2.91 -67.35 -10.54
N ARG A 556 -2.58 -66.12 -10.16
CA ARG A 556 -2.26 -65.78 -8.76
C ARG A 556 -3.56 -65.45 -8.04
N GLY A 557 -4.13 -66.45 -7.37
CA GLY A 557 -5.57 -66.44 -7.14
C GLY A 557 -6.16 -67.76 -6.67
N ARG A 558 -7.48 -67.85 -6.87
CA ARG A 558 -8.31 -69.02 -6.57
C ARG A 558 -9.24 -69.31 -7.74
N ALA A 559 -9.39 -70.56 -8.13
CA ALA A 559 -10.36 -71.01 -9.13
C ALA A 559 -11.50 -71.78 -8.46
N LEU A 560 -12.60 -71.09 -8.17
CA LEU A 560 -13.70 -71.59 -7.35
C LEU A 560 -15.00 -71.65 -8.16
N THR A 561 -15.51 -72.85 -8.44
CA THR A 561 -16.81 -73.02 -9.12
C THR A 561 -17.92 -73.47 -8.17
N ARG A 562 -19.15 -72.98 -8.38
CA ARG A 562 -20.33 -73.45 -7.64
C ARG A 562 -20.83 -74.79 -8.17
N ILE A 563 -21.10 -74.88 -9.48
CA ILE A 563 -21.81 -76.03 -10.09
C ILE A 563 -20.90 -76.82 -11.05
N GLY A 564 -20.17 -76.14 -11.93
CA GLY A 564 -19.41 -76.79 -13.00
C GLY A 564 -18.03 -77.30 -12.59
N ALA A 565 -17.24 -77.66 -13.59
CA ALA A 565 -15.92 -78.26 -13.44
C ALA A 565 -14.80 -77.20 -13.40
N VAL A 566 -13.64 -77.59 -12.88
CA VAL A 566 -12.38 -76.89 -13.15
C VAL A 566 -11.55 -77.72 -14.13
N THR A 567 -11.17 -77.14 -15.26
CA THR A 567 -10.31 -77.76 -16.27
C THR A 567 -8.98 -77.02 -16.35
N LEU A 568 -7.88 -77.75 -16.30
CA LEU A 568 -6.52 -77.23 -16.29
C LEU A 568 -5.71 -77.87 -17.42
N ASP A 569 -4.90 -77.09 -18.13
CA ASP A 569 -3.90 -77.59 -19.06
C ASP A 569 -2.56 -76.89 -18.84
N ALA A 570 -1.55 -77.64 -18.40
CA ALA A 570 -0.18 -77.16 -18.10
C ALA A 570 -0.14 -75.79 -17.40
N SER A 571 -1.06 -75.58 -16.44
CA SER A 571 -1.43 -74.28 -15.87
C SER A 571 -0.91 -74.11 -14.45
N ILE A 572 -0.84 -72.87 -13.97
CA ILE A 572 -0.45 -72.57 -12.58
C ILE A 572 -1.62 -71.91 -11.85
N VAL A 573 -1.95 -72.39 -10.65
CA VAL A 573 -2.78 -71.67 -9.68
C VAL A 573 -1.97 -71.51 -8.41
N ASP A 574 -1.68 -70.28 -7.99
CA ASP A 574 -0.86 -70.01 -6.81
C ASP A 574 -1.61 -69.10 -5.83
N LYS A 575 -1.89 -69.63 -4.63
CA LYS A 575 -2.65 -68.98 -3.55
C LYS A 575 -1.76 -68.36 -2.45
N ARG A 576 -0.45 -68.28 -2.68
CA ARG A 576 0.55 -67.79 -1.70
C ARG A 576 0.77 -66.27 -1.78
#